data_AF-A0A7L6B5Y9-F1
#
_entry.id   AF-A0A7L6B5Y9-F1
#
_cell.length_a   1.000
_cell.length_b   1.000
_cell.length_c   1.000
_cell.angle_alpha   90.00
_cell.angle_beta   90.00
_cell.angle_gamma   90.00
#
_symmetry.space_group_name_H-M   'P 1'
#
loop_
_entity.id
_entity.type
_entity.pdbx_description
1 polymer ?
#
loop_
_entity_poly.entity_id
_entity_poly.type
_entity_poly.pdbx_seq_one_letter_code
_entity_poly.pdbx_strand_id
1 'polypeptide(L)'
;MTVPTQDPGYQAPGAPHQADEVRATSIGQLMSQVTGDLSTLMRQEVELAKAEIRQEGKKAGKAAGLYGGAGFGGYMVALFVSIAVWQFLDNVMDSGLAALIVAVVWAVIAAVLYSKAKKNAEQIRGLKQTNDSVQRIPDALKPHPEGVTR
;
A
#
# COMPACT_ATOMS: atom_id res chain seq x y z
N MET A 1 80.95 -16.46 -57.08
CA MET A 1 80.15 -15.49 -56.30
C MET A 1 78.70 -15.92 -56.41
N THR A 2 78.26 -16.92 -55.65
CA THR A 2 77.56 -16.81 -54.34
C THR A 2 76.31 -15.93 -54.38
N VAL A 3 75.17 -16.57 -54.62
CA VAL A 3 73.86 -16.08 -54.18
C VAL A 3 73.33 -17.05 -53.12
N PRO A 4 73.25 -16.64 -51.85
CA PRO A 4 72.29 -17.18 -50.91
C PRO A 4 71.22 -16.10 -50.64
N THR A 5 70.01 -16.33 -51.13
CA THR A 5 68.83 -15.57 -50.70
C THR A 5 67.77 -16.56 -50.25
N GLN A 6 67.67 -16.78 -48.94
CA GLN A 6 66.38 -17.06 -48.31
C GLN A 6 66.42 -16.80 -46.80
N ASP A 7 65.84 -15.66 -46.41
CA ASP A 7 65.07 -15.51 -45.18
C ASP A 7 63.61 -15.34 -45.65
N PRO A 8 62.57 -15.88 -44.96
CA PRO A 8 62.32 -15.54 -43.56
C PRO A 8 61.85 -16.73 -42.70
N GLY A 9 62.60 -17.01 -41.65
CA GLY A 9 62.10 -17.77 -40.51
C GLY A 9 61.26 -16.91 -39.57
N TYR A 10 59.97 -16.71 -39.86
CA TYR A 10 58.99 -16.31 -38.84
C TYR A 10 57.70 -17.12 -39.02
N GLN A 11 57.73 -18.36 -38.54
CA GLN A 11 56.52 -19.08 -38.16
C GLN A 11 56.21 -18.73 -36.70
N ALA A 12 55.30 -17.77 -36.49
CA ALA A 12 54.67 -17.61 -35.20
C ALA A 12 53.73 -18.82 -34.97
N PRO A 13 53.93 -19.63 -33.91
CA PRO A 13 53.05 -20.76 -33.60
C PRO A 13 51.65 -20.26 -33.24
N GLY A 14 50.65 -21.00 -33.69
CA GLY A 14 49.24 -20.62 -33.62
C GLY A 14 48.74 -20.22 -32.24
N ALA A 15 47.78 -19.29 -32.24
CA ALA A 15 46.89 -19.07 -31.11
C ALA A 15 45.45 -19.48 -31.49
N PRO A 16 45.08 -20.78 -31.45
CA PRO A 16 43.69 -21.20 -31.47
C PRO A 16 42.94 -20.93 -30.15
N HIS A 17 43.61 -20.40 -29.11
CA HIS A 17 43.05 -20.34 -27.76
C HIS A 17 42.32 -19.03 -27.39
N GLN A 18 42.44 -17.95 -28.18
CA GLN A 18 41.82 -16.66 -27.83
C GLN A 18 40.33 -16.55 -28.23
N ALA A 19 39.89 -17.20 -29.31
CA ALA A 19 38.52 -17.06 -29.79
C ALA A 19 37.48 -17.77 -28.90
N ASP A 20 37.82 -18.94 -28.34
CA ASP A 20 36.94 -19.69 -27.44
C ASP A 20 36.89 -19.09 -26.03
N GLU A 21 37.99 -18.51 -25.56
CA GLU A 21 38.09 -17.83 -24.26
C GLU A 21 37.30 -16.51 -24.24
N VAL A 22 37.28 -15.77 -25.35
CA VAL A 22 36.47 -14.55 -25.52
C VAL A 22 34.98 -14.86 -25.57
N ARG A 23 34.57 -15.99 -26.18
CA ARG A 23 33.15 -16.36 -26.35
C ARG A 23 32.51 -16.84 -25.04
N ALA A 24 33.21 -17.71 -24.30
CA ALA A 24 32.77 -18.19 -22.98
C ALA A 24 32.74 -17.06 -21.93
N THR A 25 33.69 -16.11 -22.00
CA THR A 25 33.72 -14.93 -21.12
C THR A 25 32.58 -13.95 -21.43
N SER A 26 32.21 -13.76 -22.71
CA SER A 26 31.20 -12.77 -23.11
C SER A 26 29.77 -13.07 -22.63
N ILE A 27 29.28 -14.32 -22.74
CA ILE A 27 27.90 -14.67 -22.37
C ILE A 27 27.72 -14.66 -20.86
N GLY A 28 28.70 -15.18 -20.11
CA GLY A 28 28.70 -15.12 -18.64
C GLY A 28 28.72 -13.68 -18.12
N GLN A 29 29.47 -12.80 -18.79
CA GLN A 29 29.58 -11.39 -18.42
C GLN A 29 28.32 -10.58 -18.77
N LEU A 30 27.66 -10.86 -19.90
CA LEU A 30 26.36 -10.28 -20.25
C LEU A 30 25.25 -10.74 -19.29
N MET A 31 25.20 -12.02 -18.93
CA MET A 31 24.23 -12.53 -17.95
C MET A 31 24.47 -11.93 -16.56
N SER A 32 25.73 -11.76 -16.17
CA SER A 32 26.11 -11.08 -14.93
C SER A 32 25.66 -9.61 -14.92
N GLN A 33 25.82 -8.89 -16.03
CA GLN A 33 25.34 -7.51 -16.18
C GLN A 33 23.81 -7.42 -16.11
N VAL A 34 23.08 -8.24 -16.86
CA VAL A 34 21.60 -8.24 -16.85
C VAL A 34 21.06 -8.57 -15.46
N THR A 35 21.68 -9.52 -14.76
CA THR A 35 21.29 -9.86 -13.37
C THR A 35 21.59 -8.71 -12.42
N GLY A 36 22.71 -8.01 -12.60
CA GLY A 36 23.06 -6.80 -11.86
C GLY A 36 22.08 -5.66 -12.10
N ASP A 37 21.66 -5.44 -13.34
CA ASP A 37 20.69 -4.41 -13.72
C ASP A 37 19.30 -4.71 -13.16
N LEU A 38 18.85 -5.97 -13.22
CA LEU A 38 17.57 -6.40 -12.62
C LEU A 38 17.59 -6.26 -11.09
N SER A 39 18.70 -6.63 -10.44
CA SER A 39 18.89 -6.40 -9.00
C SER A 39 18.81 -4.92 -8.64
N THR A 40 19.38 -4.06 -9.50
CA THR A 40 19.32 -2.61 -9.35
C THR A 40 17.89 -2.08 -9.49
N LEU A 41 17.13 -2.52 -10.49
CA LEU A 41 15.72 -2.14 -10.68
C LEU A 41 14.85 -2.59 -9.52
N MET A 42 14.98 -3.84 -9.07
CA MET A 42 14.24 -4.37 -7.92
C MET A 42 14.50 -3.53 -6.67
N ARG A 43 15.76 -3.17 -6.42
CA ARG A 43 16.11 -2.30 -5.30
C ARG A 43 15.49 -0.91 -5.45
N GLN A 44 15.47 -0.34 -6.64
CA GLN A 44 14.84 0.95 -6.92
C GLN A 44 13.32 0.91 -6.71
N GLU A 45 12.63 -0.14 -7.16
CA GLU A 45 11.19 -0.29 -6.91
C GLU A 45 10.89 -0.40 -5.41
N VAL A 46 11.71 -1.13 -4.65
CA VAL A 46 11.57 -1.20 -3.19
C VAL A 46 11.81 0.16 -2.54
N GLU A 47 12.85 0.90 -2.98
CA GLU A 47 13.13 2.25 -2.47
C GLU A 47 12.00 3.23 -2.81
N LEU A 48 11.41 3.12 -4.00
CA LEU A 48 10.26 3.92 -4.43
C LEU A 48 9.00 3.58 -3.62
N ALA A 49 8.66 2.29 -3.50
CA ALA A 49 7.51 1.84 -2.71
C ALA A 49 7.65 2.28 -1.24
N LYS A 50 8.86 2.19 -0.68
CA LYS A 50 9.15 2.70 0.67
C LYS A 50 8.96 4.21 0.76
N ALA A 51 9.35 4.97 -0.27
CA ALA A 51 9.13 6.41 -0.31
C ALA A 51 7.64 6.76 -0.39
N GLU A 52 6.87 6.05 -1.22
CA GLU A 52 5.42 6.22 -1.37
C GLU A 52 4.68 5.91 -0.07
N ILE A 53 4.92 4.73 0.53
CA ILE A 53 4.36 4.35 1.83
C ILE A 53 4.69 5.39 2.90
N ARG A 54 5.91 5.95 2.90
CA ARG A 54 6.29 7.01 3.85
C ARG A 54 5.53 8.31 3.62
N GLN A 55 5.31 8.70 2.36
CA GLN A 55 4.53 9.89 2.03
C GLN A 55 3.06 9.71 2.39
N GLU A 56 2.47 8.56 2.04
CA GLU A 56 1.11 8.20 2.41
C GLU A 56 0.93 8.14 3.93
N GLY A 57 1.86 7.50 4.64
CA GLY A 57 1.86 7.44 6.10
C GLY A 57 1.91 8.83 6.75
N LYS A 58 2.70 9.77 6.21
CA LYS A 58 2.69 11.17 6.69
C LYS A 58 1.36 11.86 6.44
N LYS A 59 0.76 11.69 5.26
CA LYS A 59 -0.55 12.27 4.92
C LYS A 59 -1.64 11.72 5.83
N ALA A 60 -1.69 10.38 5.99
CA ALA A 60 -2.61 9.69 6.88
C ALA A 60 -2.41 10.13 8.34
N GLY A 61 -1.16 10.24 8.82
CA GLY A 61 -0.84 10.71 10.16
C GLY A 61 -1.30 12.16 10.40
N LYS A 62 -1.07 13.06 9.44
CA LYS A 62 -1.58 14.45 9.51
C LYS A 62 -3.10 14.49 9.55
N ALA A 63 -3.77 13.72 8.69
CA ALA A 63 -5.21 13.62 8.67
C ALA A 63 -5.75 13.09 10.00
N ALA A 64 -5.19 12.00 10.51
CA ALA A 64 -5.55 11.43 11.81
C ALA A 64 -5.37 12.44 12.95
N GLY A 65 -4.26 13.19 12.96
CA GLY A 65 -4.02 14.25 13.95
C GLY A 65 -5.06 15.38 13.88
N LEU A 66 -5.38 15.86 12.67
CA LEU A 66 -6.41 16.89 12.47
C LEU A 66 -7.81 16.42 12.86
N TYR A 67 -8.20 15.21 12.45
CA TYR A 67 -9.50 14.64 12.83
C TYR A 67 -9.58 14.34 14.33
N GLY A 68 -8.49 13.87 14.94
CA GLY A 68 -8.40 13.69 16.39
C GLY A 68 -8.56 15.01 17.15
N GLY A 69 -7.84 16.05 16.72
CA GLY A 69 -7.96 17.40 17.28
C GLY A 69 -9.36 18.00 17.10
N ALA A 70 -9.95 17.84 15.92
CA ALA A 70 -11.33 18.29 15.65
C ALA A 70 -12.36 17.52 16.51
N GLY A 71 -12.17 16.22 16.70
CA GLY A 71 -13.01 15.40 17.58
C GLY A 71 -12.94 15.87 19.03
N PHE A 72 -11.73 16.09 19.56
CA PHE A 72 -11.54 16.62 20.91
C PHE A 72 -12.09 18.05 21.06
N GLY A 73 -11.81 18.92 20.11
CA GLY A 73 -12.34 20.28 20.09
C GLY A 73 -13.87 20.30 20.05
N GLY A 74 -14.48 19.48 19.21
CA GLY A 74 -15.94 19.30 19.15
C GLY A 74 -16.52 18.81 20.47
N TYR A 75 -15.85 17.87 21.14
CA TYR A 75 -16.24 17.41 22.48
C TYR A 75 -16.18 18.52 23.53
N MET A 76 -15.11 19.32 23.55
CA MET A 76 -14.98 20.48 24.45
C MET A 76 -16.05 21.53 24.21
N VAL A 77 -16.34 21.86 22.94
CA VAL A 77 -17.43 22.79 22.60
C VAL A 77 -18.77 22.25 23.10
N ALA A 78 -19.07 20.97 22.86
CA ALA A 78 -20.32 20.39 23.29
C ALA A 78 -20.45 20.35 24.83
N LEU A 79 -19.35 20.11 25.56
CA LEU A 79 -19.31 20.20 27.02
C LEU A 79 -19.66 21.62 27.51
N PHE A 80 -18.98 22.64 26.98
CA PHE A 80 -19.23 24.03 27.41
C PHE A 80 -20.63 24.52 27.02
N VAL A 81 -21.12 24.16 25.84
CA VAL A 81 -22.51 24.45 25.44
C VAL A 81 -23.49 23.77 26.38
N SER A 82 -23.24 22.53 26.80
CA SER A 82 -24.12 21.82 27.74
C SER A 82 -24.20 22.52 29.10
N ILE A 83 -23.05 22.95 29.63
CA ILE A 83 -22.98 23.72 30.88
C ILE A 83 -23.71 25.05 30.70
N ALA A 84 -23.46 25.77 29.61
CA ALA A 84 -24.10 27.05 29.34
C ALA A 84 -25.63 26.91 29.23
N VAL A 85 -26.12 25.90 28.51
CA VAL A 85 -27.57 25.63 28.39
C VAL A 85 -28.17 25.25 29.74
N TRP A 86 -27.52 24.39 30.52
CA TRP A 86 -27.99 24.06 31.86
C TRP A 86 -28.10 25.32 32.72
N GLN A 87 -27.02 26.10 32.85
CA GLN A 87 -27.02 27.32 33.64
C GLN A 87 -28.04 28.34 33.16
N PHE A 88 -28.24 28.45 31.84
CA PHE A 88 -29.26 29.33 31.28
C PHE A 88 -30.67 28.87 31.66
N LEU A 89 -30.98 27.57 31.58
CA LEU A 89 -32.27 27.02 32.02
C LEU A 89 -32.48 27.15 33.52
N ASP A 90 -31.43 26.97 34.32
CA ASP A 90 -31.47 27.08 35.79
C ASP A 90 -31.95 28.47 36.26
N ASN A 91 -31.73 29.52 35.46
CA ASN A 91 -32.23 30.86 35.77
C ASN A 91 -33.75 31.02 35.60
N VAL A 92 -34.42 30.11 34.88
CA VAL A 92 -35.84 30.21 34.54
C VAL A 92 -36.68 29.02 35.03
N MET A 93 -36.05 27.95 35.52
CA MET A 93 -36.73 26.76 36.06
C MET A 93 -35.88 26.03 37.10
N ASP A 94 -36.47 25.04 37.78
CA ASP A 94 -35.76 24.17 38.72
C ASP A 94 -34.56 23.45 38.07
N SER A 95 -33.45 23.39 38.80
CA SER A 95 -32.19 22.82 38.32
C SER A 95 -32.30 21.36 37.88
N GLY A 96 -33.15 20.57 38.57
CA GLY A 96 -33.40 19.18 38.23
C GLY A 96 -34.09 19.05 36.88
N LEU A 97 -35.05 19.93 36.58
CA LEU A 97 -35.72 19.97 35.27
C LEU A 97 -34.76 20.45 34.17
N ALA A 98 -33.92 21.44 34.45
CA ALA A 98 -32.89 21.90 33.52
C ALA A 98 -31.92 20.77 33.14
N ALA A 99 -31.42 20.03 34.14
CA ALA A 99 -30.55 18.87 33.96
C ALA A 99 -31.23 17.78 33.12
N LEU A 100 -32.51 17.49 33.40
CA LEU A 100 -33.27 16.48 32.66
C LEU A 100 -33.40 16.86 31.18
N ILE A 101 -33.68 18.12 30.86
CA ILE A 101 -33.78 18.59 29.47
C ILE A 101 -32.44 18.40 28.74
N VAL A 102 -31.34 18.81 29.34
CA VAL A 102 -30.00 18.64 28.75
C VAL A 102 -29.68 17.15 28.54
N ALA A 103 -30.06 16.29 29.50
CA ALA A 103 -29.88 14.84 29.38
C ALA A 103 -30.70 14.25 28.21
N VAL A 104 -31.95 14.68 28.03
CA VAL A 104 -32.81 14.24 26.91
C VAL A 104 -32.20 14.67 25.57
N VAL A 105 -31.69 15.89 25.46
CA VAL A 105 -31.01 16.37 24.25
C VAL A 105 -29.81 15.47 23.91
N TRP A 106 -28.97 15.14 24.89
CA TRP A 106 -27.85 14.23 24.69
C TRP A 106 -28.28 12.80 24.32
N ALA A 107 -29.37 12.30 24.91
CA ALA A 107 -29.92 11.00 24.57
C ALA A 107 -30.37 10.94 23.10
N VAL A 108 -31.01 12.01 22.59
CA VAL A 108 -31.41 12.12 21.18
C VAL A 108 -30.17 12.16 20.27
N ILE A 109 -29.17 12.98 20.60
CA ILE A 109 -27.91 13.05 19.85
C ILE A 109 -27.25 11.67 19.80
N ALA A 110 -27.13 10.98 20.94
CA ALA A 110 -26.55 9.65 21.03
C ALA A 110 -27.32 8.62 20.19
N ALA A 111 -28.65 8.62 20.24
CA ALA A 111 -29.50 7.73 19.45
C ALA A 111 -29.28 7.93 17.94
N VAL A 112 -29.18 9.19 17.48
CA VAL A 112 -28.90 9.52 16.08
C VAL A 112 -27.50 9.05 15.67
N LEU A 113 -26.48 9.34 16.49
CA LEU A 113 -25.10 8.94 16.22
C LEU A 113 -24.96 7.41 16.15
N TYR A 114 -25.53 6.69 17.12
CA TYR A 114 -25.55 5.23 17.14
C TYR A 114 -26.23 4.67 15.88
N SER A 115 -27.38 5.22 15.50
CA SER A 115 -28.11 4.80 14.31
C SER A 115 -27.30 4.99 13.03
N LYS A 116 -26.59 6.11 12.90
CA LYS A 116 -25.69 6.36 11.76
C LYS A 116 -24.49 5.41 11.77
N ALA A 117 -23.86 5.23 12.93
CA ALA A 117 -22.73 4.32 13.09
C ALA A 117 -23.10 2.88 12.72
N LYS A 118 -24.26 2.41 13.17
CA LYS A 118 -24.80 1.08 12.83
C LYS A 118 -24.98 0.91 11.32
N LYS A 119 -25.64 1.87 10.65
CA LYS A 119 -25.84 1.84 9.18
C LYS A 119 -24.51 1.79 8.42
N ASN A 120 -23.53 2.62 8.83
CA ASN A 120 -22.22 2.63 8.19
C ASN A 120 -21.46 1.31 8.40
N ALA A 121 -21.54 0.72 9.60
CA ALA A 121 -20.91 -0.57 9.88
C ALA A 121 -21.53 -1.72 9.05
N GLU A 122 -22.85 -1.71 8.85
CA GLU A 122 -23.56 -2.67 8.01
C GLU A 122 -23.12 -2.57 6.54
N GLN A 123 -22.95 -1.35 6.02
CA GLN A 123 -22.46 -1.12 4.65
C GLN A 123 -21.05 -1.70 4.43
N ILE A 124 -20.14 -1.51 5.39
CA ILE A 124 -18.78 -2.06 5.33
C ILE A 124 -18.82 -3.60 5.34
N ARG A 125 -19.72 -4.22 6.12
CA ARG A 125 -19.89 -5.69 6.14
C ARG A 125 -20.42 -6.25 4.81
N GLY A 126 -21.31 -5.53 4.13
CA GLY A 126 -21.82 -5.91 2.80
C GLY A 126 -20.74 -5.95 1.73
N LEU A 127 -19.79 -5.02 1.77
CA LEU A 127 -18.62 -5.04 0.87
C LEU A 127 -17.74 -6.28 1.09
N LYS A 128 -17.58 -6.73 2.35
CA LYS A 128 -16.80 -7.93 2.66
C LYS A 128 -17.44 -9.22 2.12
N GLN A 129 -18.78 -9.33 2.19
CA GLN A 129 -19.50 -10.49 1.62
C GLN A 129 -19.36 -10.60 0.10
N THR A 130 -19.17 -9.48 -0.60
CA THR A 130 -18.97 -9.46 -2.06
C THR A 130 -17.57 -9.95 -2.44
N ASN A 131 -16.54 -9.70 -1.62
CA ASN A 131 -15.22 -10.28 -1.82
C ASN A 131 -15.21 -11.79 -1.52
N ASP A 132 -15.96 -12.23 -0.51
CA ASP A 132 -16.06 -13.64 -0.14
C ASP A 132 -16.79 -14.47 -1.24
N SER A 133 -17.70 -13.88 -2.03
CA SER A 133 -18.33 -14.55 -3.17
C SER A 133 -17.43 -14.61 -4.40
N VAL A 134 -16.56 -13.62 -4.63
CA VAL A 134 -15.52 -13.66 -5.68
C VAL A 134 -14.44 -14.71 -5.34
N GLN A 135 -14.11 -14.88 -4.05
CA GLN A 135 -13.23 -15.96 -3.57
C GLN A 135 -13.84 -17.37 -3.66
N ARG A 136 -15.13 -17.51 -4.01
CA ARG A 136 -15.76 -18.80 -4.34
C ARG A 136 -15.73 -19.16 -5.83
N ILE A 137 -15.24 -18.26 -6.69
CA ILE A 137 -14.99 -18.52 -8.12
C ILE A 137 -13.50 -18.82 -8.45
N PRO A 138 -12.69 -19.56 -7.65
CA PRO A 138 -11.47 -20.19 -8.13
C PRO A 138 -11.75 -21.51 -8.86
N ASP A 139 -12.78 -22.24 -8.44
CA ASP A 139 -13.02 -23.62 -8.91
C ASP A 139 -13.67 -23.68 -10.30
N ALA A 140 -14.34 -22.61 -10.74
CA ALA A 140 -14.91 -22.52 -12.09
C ALA A 140 -13.91 -22.05 -13.17
N LEU A 141 -12.70 -21.64 -12.77
CA LEU A 141 -11.61 -21.23 -13.69
C LEU A 141 -10.51 -22.28 -13.82
N LYS A 142 -10.69 -23.49 -13.27
CA LYS A 142 -9.86 -24.64 -13.65
C LYS A 142 -10.34 -25.11 -15.03
N PRO A 143 -9.51 -25.03 -16.09
CA PRO A 143 -9.86 -25.63 -17.36
C PRO A 143 -10.00 -27.13 -17.14
N HIS A 144 -11.18 -27.69 -17.34
CA HIS A 144 -11.33 -29.13 -17.43
C HIS A 144 -10.59 -29.59 -18.70
N PRO A 145 -9.56 -30.45 -18.60
CA PRO A 145 -8.98 -31.12 -19.76
C PRO A 145 -9.95 -32.22 -20.21
N GLU A 146 -11.09 -31.82 -20.79
CA GLU A 146 -12.00 -32.74 -21.45
C GLU A 146 -11.46 -33.01 -22.85
N GLY A 147 -10.67 -34.08 -22.92
CA GLY A 147 -10.65 -35.05 -24.01
C GLY A 147 -10.82 -34.53 -25.44
N VAL A 148 -9.73 -34.09 -26.05
CA VAL A 148 -9.55 -34.28 -27.50
C VAL A 148 -9.18 -35.74 -27.73
N THR A 149 -10.18 -36.60 -27.72
CA THR A 149 -10.10 -37.93 -28.36
C THR A 149 -11.33 -38.12 -29.22
N ARG A 150 -11.24 -37.65 -30.45
CA ARG A 150 -11.66 -38.38 -31.66
C ARG A 150 -11.08 -37.73 -32.90
#